data_AF-A0A3M7RH60-F1
#
_entry.id   AF-A0A3M7RH60-F1
#
_cell.length_a   1.000
_cell.length_b   1.000
_cell.length_c   1.000
_cell.angle_alpha   90.00
_cell.angle_beta   90.00
_cell.angle_gamma   90.00
#
_symmetry.space_group_name_H-M   'P 1'
#
loop_
_entity.id
_entity.type
_entity.pdbx_description
1 polymer ?
#
loop_
_entity_poly.entity_id
_entity_poly.type
_entity_poly.pdbx_seq_one_letter_code
_entity_poly.pdbx_strand_id
1 'polypeptide(L)'
;MDCTGSMGSYIDNARNSIKMIVEEIVSLEKSDVKLALIEYRDNPPQDTTFETRVHDFTGSIKQMKSWLEECQAQGGGDEPECVAEALHAALKLSWRDNSTKICILISDAPPHGINCPDDSFPNGSPNEIDPIQCVIKLAEKSVTLYSIGCEPALIPYKEFFCSLAYRTGGQYIYL
;
A
#
# COMPACT_ATOMS: atom_id res chain seq x y z
N MET A 1 2.67 1.25 0.06
CA MET A 1 2.91 2.45 -0.74
C MET A 1 3.73 2.01 -1.92
N ASP A 2 3.17 2.23 -3.10
CA ASP A 2 3.84 2.01 -4.36
C ASP A 2 5.07 2.92 -4.48
N CYS A 3 6.21 2.33 -4.82
CA CYS A 3 7.52 2.99 -4.90
C CYS A 3 8.20 2.76 -6.26
N THR A 4 7.44 2.46 -7.30
CA THR A 4 7.96 2.28 -8.66
C THR A 4 8.16 3.61 -9.37
N GLY A 5 8.80 3.57 -10.56
CA GLY A 5 9.18 4.79 -11.27
C GLY A 5 8.00 5.69 -11.65
N SER A 6 6.84 5.11 -11.96
CA SER A 6 5.62 5.85 -12.36
C SER A 6 5.06 6.72 -11.24
N MET A 7 5.27 6.31 -9.98
CA MET A 7 4.91 7.10 -8.79
C MET A 7 5.72 8.40 -8.65
N GLY A 8 6.69 8.70 -9.52
CA GLY A 8 7.59 9.85 -9.40
C GLY A 8 6.89 11.21 -9.16
N SER A 9 5.78 11.49 -9.85
CA SER A 9 5.00 12.72 -9.63
C SER A 9 4.05 12.66 -8.42
N TYR A 10 3.76 11.47 -7.93
CA TYR A 10 2.77 11.21 -6.88
C TYR A 10 3.41 11.00 -5.52
N ILE A 11 4.64 10.49 -5.47
CA ILE A 11 5.34 10.07 -4.25
C ILE A 11 5.52 11.23 -3.27
N ASP A 12 5.83 12.43 -3.77
CA ASP A 12 5.97 13.63 -2.95
C ASP A 12 4.62 14.08 -2.37
N ASN A 13 3.55 14.03 -3.17
CA ASN A 13 2.19 14.37 -2.72
C ASN A 13 1.65 13.36 -1.71
N ALA A 14 1.87 12.06 -1.97
CA ALA A 14 1.52 10.99 -1.06
C ALA A 14 2.30 11.12 0.26
N ARG A 15 3.61 11.40 0.18
CA ARG A 15 4.46 11.66 1.36
C ARG A 15 3.94 12.84 2.18
N ASN A 16 3.64 13.95 1.53
CA ASN A 16 3.14 15.15 2.20
C ASN A 16 1.76 14.92 2.83
N SER A 17 0.87 14.21 2.13
CA SER A 17 -0.45 13.84 2.66
C SER A 17 -0.34 12.93 3.88
N ILE A 18 0.52 11.92 3.85
CA ILE A 18 0.79 11.07 5.01
C ILE A 18 1.38 11.89 6.16
N LYS A 19 2.34 12.79 5.90
CA LYS A 19 2.91 13.68 6.92
C LYS A 19 1.83 14.53 7.58
N MET A 20 0.91 15.10 6.80
CA MET A 20 -0.22 15.87 7.33
C MET A 20 -1.16 15.02 8.17
N ILE A 21 -1.56 13.83 7.69
CA ILE A 21 -2.43 12.91 8.45
C ILE A 21 -1.78 12.55 9.79
N VAL A 22 -0.48 12.26 9.78
CA VAL A 22 0.27 11.94 11.00
C VAL A 22 0.27 13.14 11.97
N GLU A 23 0.52 14.34 11.48
CA GLU A 23 0.51 15.55 12.32
C GLU A 23 -0.88 15.86 12.87
N GLU A 24 -1.92 15.71 12.06
CA GLU A 24 -3.31 15.94 12.45
C GLU A 24 -3.76 14.93 13.50
N ILE A 25 -3.53 13.62 13.27
CA ILE A 25 -3.84 12.56 14.25
C ILE A 25 -3.13 12.81 15.58
N VAL A 26 -1.86 13.23 15.54
CA VAL A 26 -1.08 13.54 16.75
C VAL A 26 -1.58 14.80 17.44
N SER A 27 -2.09 15.78 16.69
CA SER A 27 -2.62 17.02 17.24
C SER A 27 -4.01 16.87 17.87
N LEU A 28 -4.83 15.95 17.34
CA LEU A 28 -6.24 15.82 17.69
C LEU A 28 -6.48 15.08 19.01
N GLU A 29 -5.58 14.24 19.50
CA GLU A 29 -5.71 13.61 20.84
C GLU A 29 -4.38 13.20 21.51
N LYS A 30 -4.44 12.99 22.84
CA LYS A 30 -3.42 12.30 23.65
C LYS A 30 -3.33 10.78 23.38
N SER A 31 -3.68 10.31 22.18
CA SER A 31 -3.82 8.87 21.91
C SER A 31 -2.48 8.19 21.60
N ASP A 32 -2.31 6.94 22.05
CA ASP A 32 -1.18 6.08 21.68
C ASP A 32 -1.32 5.61 20.22
N VAL A 33 -0.78 6.44 19.31
CA VAL A 33 -0.78 6.22 17.86
C VAL A 33 0.52 5.54 17.48
N LYS A 34 0.40 4.46 16.70
CA LYS A 34 1.54 3.79 16.09
C LYS A 34 1.34 3.70 14.59
N LEU A 35 2.42 3.89 13.85
CA LEU A 35 2.42 3.98 12.40
C LEU A 35 3.42 2.95 11.85
N ALA A 36 3.04 2.26 10.78
CA ALA A 36 3.89 1.31 10.06
C ALA A 36 3.92 1.70 8.58
N LEU A 37 4.98 1.33 7.87
CA LEU A 37 5.13 1.61 6.44
C LEU A 37 5.51 0.32 5.70
N ILE A 38 4.82 0.05 4.60
CA ILE A 38 5.21 -0.99 3.65
C ILE A 38 5.44 -0.29 2.32
N GLU A 39 6.67 -0.35 1.83
CA GLU A 39 7.04 0.01 0.47
C GLU A 39 6.95 -1.25 -0.38
N TYR A 40 6.45 -1.14 -1.61
CA TYR A 40 6.50 -2.24 -2.58
C TYR A 40 6.85 -1.72 -3.96
N ARG A 41 7.39 -2.62 -4.79
CA ARG A 41 7.69 -2.40 -6.20
C ARG A 41 7.21 -3.61 -6.99
N ASP A 42 8.08 -4.18 -7.81
CA ASP A 42 7.80 -5.28 -8.71
C ASP A 42 8.64 -6.53 -8.37
N ASN A 43 8.32 -7.65 -8.98
CA ASN A 43 9.01 -8.93 -8.85
C ASN A 43 10.20 -9.02 -9.82
N PRO A 44 11.25 -9.78 -9.47
CA PRO A 44 12.26 -10.17 -10.45
C PRO A 44 11.63 -11.00 -11.59
N PRO A 45 11.93 -10.74 -12.87
CA PRO A 45 13.09 -9.97 -13.36
C PRO A 45 12.85 -8.47 -13.58
N GLN A 46 11.64 -7.97 -13.38
CA GLN A 46 11.26 -6.59 -13.69
C GLN A 46 11.94 -5.61 -12.73
N ASP A 47 11.91 -5.93 -11.43
CA ASP A 47 12.72 -5.25 -10.43
C ASP A 47 13.57 -6.25 -9.64
N THR A 48 14.84 -5.90 -9.42
CA THR A 48 15.80 -6.73 -8.67
C THR A 48 16.21 -6.10 -7.33
N THR A 49 15.62 -4.96 -6.97
CA THR A 49 15.92 -4.22 -5.75
C THR A 49 15.19 -4.80 -4.53
N PHE A 50 13.86 -4.82 -4.53
CA PHE A 50 13.02 -5.47 -3.53
C PHE A 50 11.56 -5.55 -3.99
N GLU A 51 10.87 -6.63 -3.64
CA GLU A 51 9.41 -6.75 -3.81
C GLU A 51 8.66 -5.93 -2.76
N THR A 52 9.05 -6.09 -1.48
CA THR A 52 8.50 -5.35 -0.35
C THR A 52 9.58 -4.97 0.66
N ARG A 53 9.46 -3.78 1.25
CA ARG A 53 10.23 -3.34 2.41
C ARG A 53 9.28 -2.98 3.53
N VAL A 54 9.42 -3.66 4.66
CA VAL A 54 8.49 -3.58 5.78
C VAL A 54 9.14 -2.85 6.95
N HIS A 55 8.51 -1.76 7.37
CA HIS A 55 8.80 -1.06 8.62
C HIS A 55 7.62 -1.23 9.56
N ASP A 56 7.83 -1.98 10.64
CA ASP A 56 6.76 -2.29 11.61
C ASP A 56 6.36 -1.05 12.44
N PHE A 57 5.29 -1.20 13.24
CA PHE A 57 4.68 -0.11 14.00
C PHE A 57 5.66 0.62 14.93
N THR A 58 5.81 1.93 14.72
CA THR A 58 6.54 2.85 15.59
C THR A 58 5.62 3.94 16.15
N GLY A 59 5.86 4.34 17.40
CA GLY A 59 5.26 5.56 17.97
C GLY A 59 6.06 6.83 17.65
N SER A 60 7.20 6.71 16.97
CA SER A 60 8.07 7.84 16.65
C SER A 60 7.70 8.45 15.30
N ILE A 61 7.09 9.63 15.34
CA ILE A 61 6.79 10.42 14.13
C ILE A 61 8.08 10.73 13.35
N LYS A 62 9.18 11.01 14.07
CA LYS A 62 10.49 11.28 13.44
C LYS A 62 10.97 10.08 12.64
N GLN A 63 10.78 8.87 13.17
CA GLN A 63 11.17 7.64 12.49
C GLN A 63 10.30 7.39 11.25
N MET A 64 8.99 7.55 11.37
CA MET A 64 8.09 7.46 10.21
C MET A 64 8.45 8.48 9.12
N LYS A 65 8.75 9.73 9.49
CA LYS A 65 9.20 10.75 8.54
C LYS A 65 10.50 10.37 7.83
N SER A 66 11.46 9.74 8.53
CA SER A 66 12.69 9.22 7.93
C SER A 66 12.41 8.15 6.89
N TRP A 67 11.59 7.14 7.23
CA TRP A 67 11.21 6.07 6.29
C TRP A 67 10.54 6.62 5.04
N LEU A 68 9.63 7.58 5.23
CA LEU A 68 8.96 8.27 4.14
C LEU A 68 9.93 9.06 3.24
N GLU A 69 10.94 9.71 3.81
CA GLU A 69 11.98 10.44 3.06
C GLU A 69 12.91 9.51 2.28
N GLU A 70 13.09 8.27 2.74
CA GLU A 70 13.86 7.23 2.07
C GLU A 70 13.08 6.56 0.92
N CYS A 71 11.75 6.71 0.87
CA CYS A 71 10.92 6.20 -0.22
C CYS A 71 11.26 6.95 -1.52
N GLN A 72 11.76 6.21 -2.51
CA GLN A 72 12.10 6.75 -3.84
C GLN A 72 11.36 5.96 -4.91
N ALA A 73 10.71 6.69 -5.82
CA ALA A 73 10.05 6.18 -7.00
C ALA A 73 11.11 5.70 -8.01
N GLN A 74 11.30 4.40 -8.11
CA GLN A 74 12.28 3.77 -9.00
C GLN A 74 11.89 2.31 -9.23
N GLY A 75 12.30 1.77 -10.37
CA GLY A 75 12.10 0.36 -10.68
C GLY A 75 10.73 0.14 -11.31
N GLY A 76 10.21 -1.08 -11.15
CA GLY A 76 9.16 -1.62 -12.01
C GLY A 76 9.72 -2.15 -13.33
N GLY A 77 8.84 -2.51 -14.25
CA GLY A 77 9.22 -2.88 -15.61
C GLY A 77 8.01 -3.10 -16.51
N ASP A 78 7.03 -3.86 -16.04
CA ASP A 78 5.68 -3.91 -16.58
C ASP A 78 4.71 -2.99 -15.80
N GLU A 79 3.45 -2.95 -16.25
CA GLU A 79 2.43 -2.08 -15.67
C GLU A 79 1.93 -2.55 -14.29
N PRO A 80 1.69 -3.85 -14.02
CA PRO A 80 1.28 -4.28 -12.69
C PRO A 80 2.45 -4.36 -11.71
N GLU A 81 2.13 -4.30 -10.43
CA GLU A 81 3.11 -4.22 -9.33
C GLU A 81 2.78 -5.23 -8.20
N CYS A 82 3.68 -5.38 -7.21
CA CYS A 82 3.58 -6.31 -6.08
C CYS A 82 2.57 -5.90 -4.98
N VAL A 83 1.36 -5.48 -5.38
CA VAL A 83 0.29 -5.11 -4.45
C VAL A 83 -0.13 -6.30 -3.58
N ALA A 84 -0.11 -7.52 -4.12
CA ALA A 84 -0.48 -8.74 -3.39
C ALA A 84 0.51 -9.03 -2.24
N GLU A 85 1.80 -8.93 -2.52
CA GLU A 85 2.91 -9.09 -1.58
C GLU A 85 2.82 -8.03 -0.48
N ALA A 86 2.50 -6.78 -0.84
CA ALA A 86 2.32 -5.69 0.12
C ALA A 86 1.16 -5.94 1.08
N LEU A 87 0.00 -6.39 0.57
CA LEU A 87 -1.16 -6.75 1.39
C LEU A 87 -0.86 -7.97 2.28
N HIS A 88 -0.10 -8.93 1.77
CA HIS A 88 0.35 -10.07 2.55
C HIS A 88 1.33 -9.67 3.66
N ALA A 89 2.25 -8.75 3.38
CA ALA A 89 3.14 -8.16 4.38
C ALA A 89 2.34 -7.39 5.45
N ALA A 90 1.27 -6.69 5.08
CA ALA A 90 0.40 -5.99 6.03
C ALA A 90 -0.24 -6.93 7.06
N LEU A 91 -0.55 -8.19 6.69
CA LEU A 91 -1.06 -9.19 7.63
C LEU A 91 -0.06 -9.59 8.72
N LYS A 92 1.24 -9.43 8.44
CA LYS A 92 2.36 -9.84 9.31
C LYS A 92 2.81 -8.73 10.27
N LEU A 93 2.30 -7.50 10.11
CA LEU A 93 2.61 -6.39 11.01
C LEU A 93 2.10 -6.65 12.44
N SER A 94 2.72 -5.99 13.41
CA SER A 94 2.43 -6.13 14.84
C SER A 94 1.19 -5.36 15.29
N TRP A 95 0.03 -5.66 14.69
CA TRP A 95 -1.26 -5.04 15.02
C TRP A 95 -1.64 -5.26 16.48
N ARG A 96 -2.03 -4.19 17.20
CA ARG A 96 -2.53 -4.28 18.59
C ARG A 96 -4.00 -4.70 18.63
N ASP A 97 -4.38 -5.64 19.47
CA ASP A 97 -5.76 -6.13 19.56
C ASP A 97 -6.78 -5.05 19.93
N ASN A 98 -6.49 -4.25 20.96
CA ASN A 98 -7.36 -3.18 21.45
C ASN A 98 -7.03 -1.83 20.81
N SER A 99 -7.07 -1.76 19.48
CA SER A 99 -6.82 -0.51 18.75
C SER A 99 -7.71 -0.39 17.51
N THR A 100 -7.97 0.86 17.12
CA THR A 100 -8.49 1.15 15.78
C THR A 100 -7.39 0.89 14.75
N LYS A 101 -7.67 0.03 13.78
CA LYS A 101 -6.68 -0.43 12.79
C LYS A 101 -7.06 0.07 11.40
N ILE A 102 -6.18 0.87 10.82
CA ILE A 102 -6.37 1.46 9.50
C ILE A 102 -5.18 1.08 8.63
N CYS A 103 -5.46 0.60 7.42
CA CYS A 103 -4.48 0.37 6.36
C CYS A 103 -4.77 1.33 5.21
N ILE A 104 -3.74 1.98 4.68
CA ILE A 104 -3.86 2.89 3.52
C ILE A 104 -2.97 2.33 2.42
N LEU A 105 -3.60 1.90 1.32
CA LEU A 105 -2.93 1.44 0.12
C LEU A 105 -2.88 2.59 -0.88
N ILE A 106 -1.68 3.00 -1.30
CA ILE A 106 -1.47 4.07 -2.29
C ILE A 106 -0.78 3.43 -3.50
N SER A 107 -1.39 3.50 -4.68
CA SER A 107 -0.88 2.90 -5.92
C SER A 107 -1.33 3.66 -7.16
N ASP A 108 -0.53 3.62 -8.22
CA ASP A 108 -0.88 4.04 -9.58
C ASP A 108 -1.03 2.86 -10.56
N ALA A 109 -0.69 1.63 -10.12
CA ALA A 109 -0.76 0.39 -10.87
C ALA A 109 -1.59 -0.73 -10.19
N PRO A 110 -2.12 -1.71 -10.95
CA PRO A 110 -2.83 -2.88 -10.39
C PRO A 110 -1.88 -3.97 -9.85
N PRO A 111 -2.36 -4.97 -9.07
CA PRO A 111 -1.63 -6.21 -8.87
C PRO A 111 -1.47 -7.02 -10.15
N HIS A 112 -0.42 -7.84 -10.23
CA HIS A 112 -0.34 -8.92 -11.22
C HIS A 112 -1.52 -9.90 -11.15
N GLY A 113 -1.85 -10.52 -12.28
CA GLY A 113 -2.84 -11.59 -12.36
C GLY A 113 -4.29 -11.13 -12.50
N ILE A 114 -4.52 -9.86 -12.82
CA ILE A 114 -5.88 -9.32 -13.05
C ILE A 114 -6.18 -9.02 -14.54
N ASN A 115 -5.45 -9.66 -15.46
CA ASN A 115 -5.54 -9.46 -16.91
C ASN A 115 -5.20 -8.02 -17.36
N CYS A 116 -4.22 -7.40 -16.71
CA CYS A 116 -3.61 -6.16 -17.19
C CYS A 116 -2.83 -6.44 -18.49
N PRO A 117 -2.85 -5.54 -19.49
CA PRO A 117 -1.93 -5.61 -20.62
C PRO A 117 -0.47 -5.65 -20.15
N ASP A 118 0.39 -6.31 -20.93
CA ASP A 118 1.83 -6.41 -20.70
C ASP A 118 2.27 -6.98 -19.33
N ASP A 119 1.38 -7.69 -18.62
CA ASP A 119 1.67 -8.38 -17.36
C ASP A 119 2.63 -9.56 -17.56
N SER A 120 3.79 -9.48 -16.92
CA SER A 120 4.84 -10.49 -16.89
C SER A 120 4.49 -11.67 -15.98
N PHE A 121 3.52 -11.49 -15.10
CA PHE A 121 3.02 -12.47 -14.15
C PHE A 121 1.49 -12.63 -14.28
N PRO A 122 0.98 -13.06 -15.46
CA PRO A 122 -0.46 -13.07 -15.76
C PRO A 122 -1.27 -14.06 -14.91
N ASN A 123 -0.61 -14.98 -14.21
CA ASN A 123 -1.25 -15.90 -13.27
C ASN A 123 -1.26 -15.38 -11.82
N GLY A 124 -0.83 -14.13 -11.60
CA GLY A 124 -0.71 -13.50 -10.29
C GLY A 124 0.67 -13.61 -9.66
N SER A 125 0.73 -13.31 -8.37
CA SER A 125 1.94 -13.36 -7.55
C SER A 125 2.72 -14.67 -7.76
N PRO A 126 4.05 -14.62 -8.00
CA PRO A 126 4.92 -15.79 -8.02
C PRO A 126 4.87 -16.63 -6.73
N ASN A 127 4.48 -16.00 -5.63
CA ASN A 127 4.36 -16.61 -4.30
C ASN A 127 2.94 -17.17 -4.03
N GLU A 128 2.09 -17.26 -5.05
CA GLU A 128 0.70 -17.74 -4.97
C GLU A 128 -0.16 -16.92 -3.98
N ILE A 129 0.12 -15.63 -3.87
CA ILE A 129 -0.58 -14.71 -2.98
C ILE A 129 -1.80 -14.10 -3.70
N ASP A 130 -2.99 -14.35 -3.16
CA ASP A 130 -4.22 -13.69 -3.62
C ASP A 130 -4.46 -12.39 -2.81
N PRO A 131 -4.49 -11.21 -3.47
CA PRO A 131 -4.74 -9.93 -2.79
C PRO A 131 -6.13 -9.86 -2.14
N ILE A 132 -7.16 -10.47 -2.73
CA ILE A 132 -8.52 -10.49 -2.18
C ILE A 132 -8.54 -11.31 -0.89
N GLN A 133 -7.88 -12.47 -0.86
CA GLN A 133 -7.76 -13.27 0.36
C GLN A 133 -6.99 -12.52 1.46
N CYS A 134 -5.96 -11.76 1.09
CA CYS A 134 -5.24 -10.94 2.06
C CYS A 134 -6.15 -9.86 2.67
N VAL A 135 -6.97 -9.20 1.86
CA VAL A 135 -7.93 -8.20 2.33
C VAL A 135 -9.02 -8.82 3.22
N ILE A 136 -9.53 -10.01 2.89
CA ILE A 136 -10.48 -10.73 3.76
C ILE A 136 -9.85 -11.01 5.13
N LYS A 137 -8.61 -11.49 5.17
CA LYS A 137 -7.87 -11.72 6.43
C LYS A 137 -7.57 -10.43 7.20
N LEU A 138 -7.38 -9.31 6.51
CA LEU A 138 -7.27 -7.98 7.14
C LEU A 138 -8.60 -7.58 7.79
N ALA A 139 -9.72 -7.80 7.12
CA ALA A 139 -11.06 -7.56 7.67
C ALA A 139 -11.33 -8.42 8.91
N GLU A 140 -10.93 -9.71 8.91
CA GLU A 140 -11.02 -10.61 10.07
C GLU A 140 -10.20 -10.11 11.27
N LYS A 141 -9.09 -9.40 11.01
CA LYS A 141 -8.27 -8.72 12.04
C LYS A 141 -8.82 -7.35 12.46
N SER A 142 -10.02 -6.98 11.99
CA SER A 142 -10.65 -5.66 12.17
C SER A 142 -9.82 -4.50 11.62
N VAL A 143 -9.08 -4.73 10.53
CA VAL A 143 -8.34 -3.68 9.80
C VAL A 143 -9.24 -3.11 8.72
N THR A 144 -9.46 -1.80 8.73
CA THR A 144 -10.16 -1.08 7.66
C THR A 144 -9.15 -0.57 6.64
N LEU A 145 -9.31 -0.98 5.37
CA LEU A 145 -8.47 -0.61 4.24
C LEU A 145 -9.08 0.55 3.46
N TYR A 146 -8.31 1.62 3.31
CA TYR A 146 -8.57 2.70 2.35
C TYR A 146 -7.62 2.55 1.17
N SER A 147 -8.16 2.66 -0.03
CA SER A 147 -7.37 2.63 -1.27
C SER A 147 -7.30 4.04 -1.83
N ILE A 148 -6.09 4.55 -2.00
CA ILE A 148 -5.81 5.84 -2.63
C ILE A 148 -5.23 5.52 -4.02
N GLY A 149 -6.02 5.76 -5.06
CA GLY A 149 -5.56 5.59 -6.42
C GLY A 149 -5.02 6.87 -7.01
N CYS A 150 -3.82 6.80 -7.57
CA CYS A 150 -3.21 7.91 -8.30
C CYS A 150 -3.77 7.93 -9.73
N GLU A 151 -4.63 8.91 -10.02
CA GLU A 151 -5.29 9.03 -11.32
C GLU A 151 -4.43 9.91 -12.27
N PRO A 152 -4.47 9.68 -13.61
CA PRO A 152 -5.40 8.81 -14.34
C PRO A 152 -4.97 7.34 -14.50
N ALA A 153 -3.76 6.97 -14.08
CA ALA A 153 -3.18 5.65 -14.35
C ALA A 153 -4.06 4.50 -13.80
N LEU A 154 -4.61 4.66 -12.60
CA LEU A 154 -5.41 3.62 -11.95
C LEU A 154 -6.89 3.56 -12.39
N ILE A 155 -7.36 4.46 -13.27
CA ILE A 155 -8.76 4.52 -13.70
C ILE A 155 -9.28 3.17 -14.24
N PRO A 156 -8.56 2.44 -15.10
CA PRO A 156 -9.01 1.15 -15.63
C PRO A 156 -9.23 0.08 -14.55
N TYR A 157 -8.50 0.19 -13.43
CA TYR A 157 -8.51 -0.79 -12.33
C TYR A 157 -9.26 -0.29 -11.10
N LYS A 158 -9.90 0.87 -11.18
CA LYS A 158 -10.60 1.51 -10.06
C LYS A 158 -11.60 0.58 -9.37
N GLU A 159 -12.37 -0.18 -10.13
CA GLU A 159 -13.35 -1.13 -9.58
C GLU A 159 -12.70 -2.19 -8.69
N PHE A 160 -11.51 -2.65 -9.06
CA PHE A 160 -10.73 -3.60 -8.26
C PHE A 160 -10.36 -3.00 -6.90
N PHE A 161 -9.79 -1.80 -6.87
CA PHE A 161 -9.41 -1.13 -5.62
C PHE A 161 -10.62 -0.72 -4.77
N CYS A 162 -11.72 -0.27 -5.40
CA CYS A 162 -13.01 -0.06 -4.73
C CYS A 162 -13.47 -1.35 -4.03
N SER A 163 -13.34 -2.50 -4.69
CA SER A 163 -13.74 -3.79 -4.13
C SER A 163 -12.87 -4.20 -2.93
N LEU A 164 -11.56 -3.91 -2.96
CA LEU A 164 -10.67 -4.17 -1.84
C LEU A 164 -11.06 -3.35 -0.62
N ALA A 165 -11.23 -2.03 -0.79
CA ALA A 165 -11.62 -1.15 0.30
C ALA A 165 -12.99 -1.53 0.88
N TYR A 166 -13.99 -1.78 0.02
CA TYR A 166 -15.35 -2.13 0.40
C TYR A 166 -15.42 -3.37 1.31
N ARG A 167 -14.59 -4.40 1.04
CA ARG A 167 -14.56 -5.65 1.84
C ARG A 167 -14.17 -5.46 3.30
N THR A 168 -13.53 -4.34 3.62
CA THR A 168 -13.10 -4.00 4.99
C THR A 168 -13.95 -2.88 5.62
N GLY A 169 -14.97 -2.40 4.90
CA GLY A 169 -15.77 -1.23 5.29
C GLY A 169 -15.08 0.12 5.03
N GLY A 170 -13.96 0.14 4.30
CA GLY A 170 -13.27 1.37 3.90
C GLY A 170 -13.75 1.92 2.56
N GLN A 171 -13.01 2.88 2.02
CA GLN A 171 -13.37 3.60 0.80
C GLN A 171 -12.18 3.79 -0.15
N TYR A 172 -12.50 3.91 -1.44
CA TYR A 172 -11.55 4.38 -2.45
C TYR A 172 -11.55 5.90 -2.51
N ILE A 173 -10.35 6.49 -2.55
CA ILE A 173 -10.07 7.91 -2.67
C ILE A 173 -9.14 8.06 -3.87
N TYR A 174 -9.25 9.17 -4.60
CA TYR A 174 -8.36 9.45 -5.73
C TYR A 174 -7.47 10.66 -5.41
N LEU A 175 -6.24 10.64 -5.95
CA LEU A 175 -5.29 11.74 -5.96
C LEU A 175 -5.02 12.20 -7.39
#